data_AF-A0A969T5X0-F1
#
_entry.id   AF-A0A969T5X0-F1
#
_cell.length_a   1.000
_cell.length_b   1.000
_cell.length_c   1.000
_cell.angle_alpha   90.00
_cell.angle_beta   90.00
_cell.angle_gamma   90.00
#
_symmetry.space_group_name_H-M   'P 1'
#
loop_
_entity.id
_entity.type
_entity.pdbx_description
1 polymer ?
#
loop_
_entity_poly.entity_id
_entity_poly.type
_entity_poly.pdbx_seq_one_letter_code
_entity_poly.pdbx_strand_id
1 'polypeptide(L)'
;MDNAFYGIANYDKPNYPNSNFNLKETVDALDKIGYDYFIVLAHIDDTNGLFTELRGRTQEDFIRQESFNRVLAVQKSANLENYNKLCQWLNRKSKIACVEGSDNAHGGIDAIGKGKVTYIKLGDFNFEALTFALTDSEYRVSPKDKPEIKNSYIKSIAFEGGLLEGTKIDFSPELNNLIGIRGSGKSSLLEVLRYVLGISLPVNAADPDYKNSLVTRSMGSGGKAIVTIVNKQNEEYRIEKLYGQKEDIYKNNILQPGISIDATGFNSPIYFGQKDLSNKGKDFEGDLIQRLIGTRLKAVQVKIEQKKREVENIISELKKLQNLNDLKKETDAQIQNSKHQLNFFKEKGIEDKLKQQTLFDSDISKLVQNESTVRSYLNELASVISNHDYFFNKKLLVQKLIKNYLKKQSQSFKN
;
A
#
# COMPACT_ATOMS: atom_id res chain seq x y z
N MET A 1 29.47 49.16 -1.97
CA MET A 1 28.46 49.49 -0.95
C MET A 1 28.75 50.84 -0.32
N ASP A 2 30.00 51.13 0.06
CA ASP A 2 30.37 52.40 0.72
C ASP A 2 29.98 53.67 -0.07
N ASN A 3 29.97 53.60 -1.41
CA ASN A 3 29.50 54.70 -2.26
C ASN A 3 28.02 55.06 -2.04
N ALA A 4 27.18 54.10 -1.63
CA ALA A 4 25.75 54.35 -1.37
C ALA A 4 25.53 55.22 -0.12
N PHE A 5 26.52 55.29 0.77
CA PHE A 5 26.47 56.10 2.00
C PHE A 5 27.59 57.17 2.03
N TYR A 6 28.22 57.43 0.89
CA TYR A 6 29.28 58.43 0.81
C TYR A 6 28.75 59.81 1.23
N GLY A 7 29.39 60.41 2.23
CA GLY A 7 28.97 61.69 2.82
C GLY A 7 27.83 61.61 3.83
N ILE A 8 27.32 60.42 4.15
CA ILE A 8 26.26 60.20 5.14
C ILE A 8 26.90 59.76 6.46
N ALA A 9 26.82 60.60 7.48
CA ALA A 9 27.33 60.26 8.82
C ALA A 9 26.32 59.40 9.60
N ASN A 10 26.82 58.47 10.43
CA ASN A 10 26.02 57.62 11.33
C ASN A 10 24.96 56.75 10.60
N TYR A 11 25.23 56.29 9.37
CA TYR A 11 24.32 55.40 8.64
C TYR A 11 24.12 54.02 9.30
N ASP A 12 24.96 53.68 10.26
CA ASP A 12 24.95 52.44 11.04
C ASP A 12 24.24 52.57 12.40
N LYS A 13 23.68 53.76 12.73
CA LYS A 13 23.01 54.02 14.00
C LYS A 13 21.56 54.52 13.81
N PRO A 14 20.62 54.14 14.70
CA PRO A 14 19.27 54.70 14.70
C PRO A 14 19.30 56.24 14.81
N ASN A 15 18.52 57.01 14.06
CA ASN A 15 17.36 56.67 13.21
C ASN A 15 17.66 56.28 11.74
N TYR A 16 18.85 55.72 11.44
CA TYR A 16 19.24 55.18 10.13
C TYR A 16 18.90 56.08 8.92
N PRO A 17 19.77 57.03 8.53
CA PRO A 17 19.55 57.88 7.36
C PRO A 17 19.43 57.08 6.06
N ASN A 18 18.62 57.60 5.13
CA ASN A 18 18.46 57.02 3.78
C ASN A 18 19.80 56.98 3.03
N SER A 19 20.00 55.94 2.22
CA SER A 19 21.13 55.88 1.28
C SER A 19 20.99 56.91 0.16
N ASN A 20 22.10 57.27 -0.47
CA ASN A 20 22.13 58.07 -1.69
C ASN A 20 21.57 57.32 -2.91
N PHE A 21 21.52 55.99 -2.85
CA PHE A 21 21.06 55.17 -3.98
C PHE A 21 19.58 54.82 -3.83
N ASN A 22 18.84 54.94 -4.92
CA ASN A 22 17.54 54.29 -5.09
C ASN A 22 17.68 52.84 -5.59
N LEU A 23 16.56 52.13 -5.77
CA LEU A 23 16.58 50.72 -6.22
C LEU A 23 17.30 50.54 -7.56
N LYS A 24 17.06 51.43 -8.53
CA LYS A 24 17.69 51.35 -9.85
C LYS A 24 19.20 51.55 -9.76
N GLU A 25 19.64 52.58 -9.06
CA GLU A 25 21.07 52.86 -8.87
C GLU A 25 21.77 51.74 -8.10
N THR A 26 21.06 51.09 -7.16
CA THR A 26 21.57 49.93 -6.45
C THR A 26 21.75 48.73 -7.38
N VAL A 27 20.75 48.42 -8.22
CA VAL A 27 20.84 47.36 -9.23
C VAL A 27 21.96 47.63 -10.23
N ASP A 28 22.04 48.86 -10.76
CA ASP A 28 23.10 49.26 -11.71
C ASP A 28 24.50 49.15 -11.07
N ALA A 29 24.62 49.47 -9.78
CA ALA A 29 25.87 49.32 -9.05
C ALA A 29 26.24 47.85 -8.80
N LEU A 30 25.27 47.00 -8.44
CA LEU A 30 25.49 45.57 -8.21
C LEU A 30 25.81 44.82 -9.52
N ASP A 31 25.13 45.15 -10.62
CA ASP A 31 25.39 44.58 -11.94
C ASP A 31 26.84 44.86 -12.40
N LYS A 32 27.39 46.04 -12.07
CA LYS A 32 28.80 46.38 -12.34
C LYS A 32 29.81 45.56 -11.54
N ILE A 33 29.42 45.06 -10.36
CA ILE A 33 30.29 44.20 -9.54
C ILE A 33 30.41 42.81 -10.19
N GLY A 34 29.37 42.35 -10.90
CA GLY A 34 29.41 41.13 -11.71
C GLY A 34 29.24 39.81 -10.95
N TYR A 35 28.78 39.86 -9.70
CA TYR A 35 28.33 38.66 -8.96
C TYR A 35 26.83 38.45 -9.10
N ASP A 36 26.38 37.20 -8.98
CA ASP A 36 24.96 36.89 -8.89
C ASP A 36 24.37 37.41 -7.57
N TYR A 37 23.19 38.03 -7.67
CA TYR A 37 22.46 38.54 -6.51
C TYR A 37 20.96 38.52 -6.77
N PHE A 38 20.22 38.59 -5.68
CA PHE A 38 18.81 38.96 -5.68
C PHE A 38 18.54 39.90 -4.50
N ILE A 39 17.43 40.61 -4.57
CA ILE A 39 17.02 41.56 -3.54
C ILE A 39 15.86 40.96 -2.74
N VAL A 40 15.95 41.10 -1.41
CA VAL A 40 14.85 40.88 -0.48
C VAL A 40 14.49 42.23 0.13
N LEU A 41 13.27 42.71 -0.09
CA LEU A 41 12.83 43.95 0.55
C LEU A 41 12.53 43.67 2.02
N ALA A 42 13.26 44.33 2.91
CA ALA A 42 13.10 44.17 4.35
C ALA A 42 11.79 44.79 4.84
N HIS A 43 11.17 44.14 5.83
CA HIS A 43 10.08 44.66 6.67
C HIS A 43 9.08 45.60 5.96
N ILE A 44 8.46 45.12 4.88
CA ILE A 44 7.73 45.98 3.93
C ILE A 44 6.46 46.63 4.51
N ASP A 45 5.89 46.02 5.54
CA ASP A 45 4.66 46.45 6.22
C ASP A 45 4.94 47.24 7.52
N ASP A 46 6.20 47.36 7.95
CA ASP A 46 6.57 48.13 9.15
C ASP A 46 6.58 49.65 8.86
N THR A 47 6.85 50.47 9.90
CA THR A 47 6.75 51.94 9.82
C THR A 47 7.69 52.55 8.80
N ASN A 48 8.87 51.97 8.59
CA ASN A 48 9.84 52.41 7.58
C ASN A 48 9.82 51.50 6.35
N GLY A 49 8.73 50.74 6.17
CA GLY A 49 8.53 49.79 5.09
C GLY A 49 7.94 50.42 3.84
N LEU A 50 8.00 49.68 2.73
CA LEU A 50 7.52 50.07 1.40
C LEU A 50 6.10 50.68 1.43
N PHE A 51 5.17 50.07 2.16
CA PHE A 51 3.76 50.47 2.18
C PHE A 51 3.46 51.70 3.04
N THR A 52 4.37 52.05 3.95
CA THR A 52 4.22 53.23 4.82
C THR A 52 4.87 54.46 4.18
N GLU A 53 6.08 54.27 3.64
CA GLU A 53 6.92 55.33 3.06
C GLU A 53 6.46 55.76 1.66
N LEU A 54 6.06 54.82 0.80
CA LEU A 54 5.56 55.12 -0.54
C LEU A 54 4.04 55.02 -0.57
N ARG A 55 3.36 55.99 -1.20
CA ARG A 55 1.89 56.05 -1.27
C ARG A 55 1.38 56.37 -2.66
N GLY A 56 0.31 55.71 -3.07
CA GLY A 56 -0.39 56.01 -4.33
C GLY A 56 0.47 55.67 -5.55
N ARG A 57 0.49 56.56 -6.56
CA ARG A 57 1.13 56.30 -7.87
C ARG A 57 2.63 56.03 -7.76
N THR A 58 3.34 56.68 -6.83
CA THR A 58 4.79 56.47 -6.64
C THR A 58 5.12 55.05 -6.20
N GLN A 59 4.21 54.39 -5.47
CA GLN A 59 4.39 53.02 -5.02
C GLN A 59 4.22 52.02 -6.18
N GLU A 60 3.20 52.21 -7.00
CA GLU A 60 2.98 51.41 -8.20
C GLU A 60 4.13 51.58 -9.20
N ASP A 61 4.55 52.82 -9.43
CA ASP A 61 5.68 53.14 -10.32
C ASP A 61 6.97 52.49 -9.83
N PHE A 62 7.24 52.47 -8.52
CA PHE A 62 8.39 51.79 -7.93
C PHE A 62 8.40 50.28 -8.20
N ILE A 63 7.25 49.62 -8.08
CA ILE A 63 7.11 48.16 -8.29
C ILE A 63 7.18 47.80 -9.78
N ARG A 64 6.72 48.69 -10.67
CA ARG A 64 6.73 48.48 -12.12
C ARG A 64 8.09 48.73 -12.78
N GLN A 65 9.08 49.27 -12.06
CA GLN A 65 10.43 49.48 -12.60
C GLN A 65 11.10 48.15 -12.98
N GLU A 66 11.89 48.17 -14.06
CA GLU A 66 12.64 47.00 -14.52
C GLU A 66 13.60 46.45 -13.45
N SER A 67 14.22 47.33 -12.67
CA SER A 67 15.10 46.96 -11.56
C SER A 67 14.38 46.14 -10.48
N PHE A 68 13.06 46.25 -10.37
CA PHE A 68 12.25 45.44 -9.44
C PHE A 68 12.26 43.95 -9.81
N ASN A 69 12.60 43.59 -11.06
CA ASN A 69 12.76 42.19 -11.46
C ASN A 69 13.86 41.45 -10.67
N ARG A 70 14.82 42.18 -10.09
CA ARG A 70 15.84 41.63 -9.19
C ARG A 70 15.30 41.32 -7.78
N VAL A 71 14.10 41.77 -7.44
CA VAL A 71 13.46 41.49 -6.16
C VAL A 71 12.74 40.13 -6.24
N LEU A 72 13.27 39.15 -5.51
CA LEU A 72 12.72 37.79 -5.49
C LEU A 72 11.88 37.50 -4.25
N ALA A 73 12.09 38.24 -3.16
CA ALA A 73 11.33 38.06 -1.93
C ALA A 73 11.04 39.38 -1.21
N VAL A 74 10.05 39.33 -0.33
CA VAL A 74 9.74 40.39 0.63
C VAL A 74 9.72 39.80 2.03
N GLN A 75 10.19 40.57 3.00
CA GLN A 75 10.31 40.15 4.38
C GLN A 75 9.18 40.74 5.24
N LYS A 76 8.68 39.93 6.20
CA LYS A 76 7.65 40.32 7.18
C LYS A 76 6.39 40.94 6.54
N SER A 77 5.97 40.41 5.40
CA SER A 77 4.69 40.80 4.80
C SER A 77 3.55 40.11 5.55
N ALA A 78 2.92 40.83 6.48
CA ALA A 78 1.85 40.33 7.33
C ALA A 78 0.47 40.86 6.90
N ASN A 79 0.42 41.93 6.10
CA ASN A 79 -0.82 42.51 5.61
C ASN A 79 -1.20 41.89 4.25
N LEU A 80 -2.29 41.12 4.23
CA LEU A 80 -2.76 40.40 3.05
C LEU A 80 -3.19 41.35 1.92
N GLU A 81 -3.79 42.50 2.23
CA GLU A 81 -4.21 43.47 1.22
C GLU A 81 -3.01 44.11 0.53
N ASN A 82 -2.01 44.51 1.32
CA ASN A 82 -0.74 45.04 0.81
C ASN A 82 -0.04 44.01 -0.08
N TYR A 83 0.08 42.76 0.39
CA TYR A 83 0.68 41.68 -0.38
C TYR A 83 -0.05 41.40 -1.71
N ASN A 84 -1.38 41.40 -1.70
CA ASN A 84 -2.16 41.20 -2.90
C ASN A 84 -1.99 42.36 -3.89
N LYS A 85 -1.94 43.61 -3.41
CA LYS A 85 -1.64 44.79 -4.25
C LYS A 85 -0.24 44.69 -4.87
N LEU A 86 0.78 44.33 -4.08
CA LEU A 86 2.13 44.06 -4.59
C LEU A 86 2.09 43.03 -5.71
N CYS A 87 1.46 41.87 -5.48
CA CYS A 87 1.35 40.82 -6.48
C CYS A 87 0.58 41.27 -7.74
N GLN A 88 -0.39 42.16 -7.62
CA GLN A 88 -1.13 42.72 -8.76
C GLN A 88 -0.27 43.65 -9.62
N TRP A 89 0.63 44.42 -9.01
CA TRP A 89 1.50 45.35 -9.70
C TRP A 89 2.76 44.71 -10.28
N LEU A 90 3.12 43.51 -9.83
CA LEU A 90 4.23 42.73 -10.38
C LEU A 90 4.01 42.43 -11.87
N ASN A 91 5.01 42.73 -12.69
CA ASN A 91 5.03 42.38 -14.10
C ASN A 91 5.50 40.93 -14.33
N ARG A 92 5.03 39.97 -13.52
CA ARG A 92 5.37 38.55 -13.65
C ARG A 92 4.22 37.63 -13.27
N LYS A 93 4.25 36.41 -13.78
CA LYS A 93 3.20 35.40 -13.55
C LYS A 93 3.22 34.82 -12.14
N SER A 94 4.40 34.69 -11.53
CA SER A 94 4.56 34.13 -10.18
C SER A 94 4.41 35.18 -9.10
N LYS A 95 3.81 34.77 -7.98
CA LYS A 95 3.79 35.58 -6.75
C LYS A 95 5.23 35.83 -6.26
N ILE A 96 5.39 36.86 -5.44
CA ILE A 96 6.67 37.14 -4.77
C ILE A 96 6.81 36.32 -3.50
N ALA A 97 7.99 35.77 -3.23
CA ALA A 97 8.20 34.98 -2.03
C ALA A 97 8.03 35.85 -0.77
N CYS A 98 7.27 35.37 0.21
CA CYS A 98 7.24 35.95 1.54
C CYS A 98 8.18 35.18 2.47
N VAL A 99 9.19 35.89 2.97
CA VAL A 99 10.16 35.34 3.91
C VAL A 99 10.05 36.01 5.27
N GLU A 100 10.40 35.28 6.30
CA GLU A 100 10.48 35.77 7.66
C GLU A 100 11.95 35.84 8.08
N GLY A 101 12.27 36.76 8.98
CA GLY A 101 13.60 36.87 9.55
C GLY A 101 13.54 37.52 10.92
N SER A 102 14.47 37.17 11.79
CA SER A 102 14.48 37.62 13.19
C SER A 102 14.60 39.14 13.31
N ASP A 103 15.37 39.77 12.41
CA ASP A 103 15.53 41.23 12.28
C ASP A 103 15.65 41.91 13.64
N ASN A 104 16.55 41.35 14.47
CA ASN A 104 16.75 41.76 15.84
C ASN A 104 18.24 41.99 16.10
N ALA A 105 18.69 43.18 15.71
CA ALA A 105 20.07 43.62 15.91
C ALA A 105 20.46 43.73 17.39
N HIS A 106 19.50 43.97 18.30
CA HIS A 106 19.75 44.23 19.71
C HIS A 106 19.94 42.94 20.54
N GLY A 107 19.29 41.85 20.14
CA GLY A 107 19.34 40.58 20.87
C GLY A 107 20.55 39.69 20.54
N GLY A 108 21.48 40.16 19.69
CA GLY A 108 22.72 39.46 19.36
C GLY A 108 22.49 38.05 18.79
N ILE A 109 23.45 37.15 19.04
CA ILE A 109 23.41 35.75 18.57
C ILE A 109 22.17 35.03 19.09
N ASP A 110 21.76 35.32 20.32
CA ASP A 110 20.59 34.69 20.96
C ASP A 110 19.28 35.02 20.24
N ALA A 111 19.22 36.06 19.42
CA ALA A 111 18.04 36.40 18.64
C ALA A 111 17.94 35.68 17.30
N ILE A 112 19.00 35.00 16.85
CA ILE A 112 19.00 34.26 15.58
C ILE A 112 17.99 33.12 15.67
N GLY A 113 17.12 33.01 14.67
CA GLY A 113 16.09 31.98 14.59
C GLY A 113 14.93 32.15 15.58
N LYS A 114 14.93 33.20 16.42
CA LYS A 114 13.76 33.55 17.25
C LYS A 114 12.74 34.30 16.40
N GLY A 115 11.47 33.95 16.56
CA GLY A 115 10.35 34.59 15.87
C GLY A 115 9.71 33.69 14.83
N LYS A 116 9.14 34.31 13.79
CA LYS A 116 8.48 33.58 12.69
C LYS A 116 9.52 32.95 11.78
N VAL A 117 9.16 31.82 11.19
CA VAL A 117 10.03 31.05 10.31
C VAL A 117 9.38 30.88 8.94
N THR A 118 10.23 30.78 7.92
CA THR A 118 9.84 30.40 6.56
C THR A 118 10.62 29.15 6.19
N TYR A 119 9.92 28.16 5.63
CA TYR A 119 10.53 26.95 5.12
C TYR A 119 10.76 27.10 3.63
N ILE A 120 12.01 26.95 3.20
CA ILE A 120 12.41 27.03 1.79
C ILE A 120 12.92 25.67 1.35
N LYS A 121 12.35 25.14 0.29
CA LYS A 121 12.72 23.85 -0.28
C LYS A 121 13.84 24.00 -1.29
N LEU A 122 15.05 23.67 -0.84
CA LEU A 122 16.27 23.71 -1.65
C LEU A 122 16.53 22.35 -2.32
N GLY A 123 16.96 22.40 -3.58
CA GLY A 123 17.47 21.21 -4.27
C GLY A 123 18.92 20.89 -3.91
N ASP A 124 19.67 21.90 -3.51
CA ASP A 124 21.07 21.82 -3.08
C ASP A 124 21.38 23.05 -2.19
N PHE A 125 22.44 23.00 -1.39
CA PHE A 125 22.82 24.09 -0.47
C PHE A 125 23.71 25.13 -1.16
N ASN A 126 23.20 25.73 -2.23
CA ASN A 126 23.90 26.74 -3.02
C ASN A 126 23.00 27.94 -3.36
N PHE A 127 23.61 29.03 -3.86
CA PHE A 127 22.92 30.29 -4.14
C PHE A 127 21.89 30.17 -5.28
N GLU A 128 22.20 29.39 -6.32
CA GLU A 128 21.31 29.17 -7.46
C GLU A 128 20.03 28.44 -7.03
N ALA A 129 20.15 27.41 -6.19
CA ALA A 129 19.03 26.65 -5.65
C ALA A 129 18.11 27.52 -4.80
N LEU A 130 18.67 28.45 -4.02
CA LEU A 130 17.89 29.44 -3.26
C LEU A 130 17.18 30.43 -4.19
N THR A 131 17.89 30.97 -5.18
CA THR A 131 17.33 31.88 -6.19
C THR A 131 16.15 31.23 -6.93
N PHE A 132 16.32 29.98 -7.34
CA PHE A 132 15.26 29.19 -7.98
C PHE A 132 14.07 28.98 -7.04
N ALA A 133 14.32 28.64 -5.77
CA ALA A 133 13.25 28.42 -4.79
C ALA A 133 12.44 29.70 -4.52
N LEU A 134 13.08 30.86 -4.47
CA LEU A 134 12.40 32.14 -4.29
C LEU A 134 11.63 32.57 -5.54
N THR A 135 12.13 32.22 -6.74
CA THR A 135 11.44 32.50 -8.01
C THR A 135 10.18 31.65 -8.16
N ASP A 136 10.23 30.38 -7.73
CA ASP A 136 9.13 29.42 -7.73
C ASP A 136 8.46 29.32 -6.36
N SER A 137 8.15 30.48 -5.78
CA SER A 137 7.76 30.60 -4.37
C SER A 137 6.50 29.81 -4.01
N GLU A 138 5.57 29.65 -4.96
CA GLU A 138 4.28 28.98 -4.73
C GLU A 138 4.44 27.49 -4.39
N TYR A 139 5.50 26.85 -4.88
CA TYR A 139 5.75 25.43 -4.66
C TYR A 139 6.94 25.16 -3.74
N ARG A 140 7.81 26.16 -3.52
CA ARG A 140 9.07 25.99 -2.78
C ARG A 140 9.20 26.82 -1.52
N VAL A 141 8.30 27.76 -1.24
CA VAL A 141 8.34 28.60 -0.06
C VAL A 141 7.05 28.45 0.74
N SER A 142 7.16 28.00 1.99
CA SER A 142 6.05 27.91 2.93
C SER A 142 6.24 28.92 4.07
N PRO A 143 5.45 30.01 4.12
CA PRO A 143 5.48 30.96 5.22
C PRO A 143 4.76 30.32 6.42
N LYS A 144 5.48 30.10 7.52
CA LYS A 144 5.00 29.56 8.82
C LYS A 144 4.91 28.04 8.92
N ASP A 145 4.12 27.38 8.07
CA ASP A 145 3.81 25.97 8.28
C ASP A 145 4.95 25.09 7.78
N LYS A 146 5.46 24.23 8.66
CA LYS A 146 6.45 23.23 8.27
C LYS A 146 5.80 22.28 7.27
N PRO A 147 6.37 22.08 6.08
CA PRO A 147 5.84 21.12 5.14
C PRO A 147 5.94 19.71 5.73
N GLU A 148 4.82 18.98 5.72
CA GLU A 148 4.71 17.62 6.24
C GLU A 148 4.54 16.61 5.11
N ILE A 149 5.23 15.48 5.23
CA ILE A 149 5.08 14.36 4.30
C ILE A 149 3.89 13.53 4.77
N LYS A 150 2.77 13.64 4.07
CA LYS A 150 1.51 12.93 4.42
C LYS A 150 1.36 11.57 3.74
N ASN A 151 2.21 11.28 2.77
CA ASN A 151 2.14 10.05 1.98
C ASN A 151 3.18 9.04 2.47
N SER A 152 2.90 7.76 2.23
CA SER A 152 3.91 6.72 2.35
C SER A 152 4.89 6.82 1.18
N TYR A 153 6.18 6.56 1.41
CA TYR A 153 7.21 6.68 0.40
C TYR A 153 8.30 5.62 0.56
N ILE A 154 9.04 5.38 -0.51
CA ILE A 154 10.25 4.56 -0.50
C ILE A 154 11.37 5.48 -0.07
N LYS A 155 12.04 5.17 1.04
CA LYS A 155 13.14 5.97 1.58
C LYS A 155 14.46 5.62 0.90
N SER A 156 14.71 4.33 0.67
CA SER A 156 15.96 3.89 0.03
C SER A 156 15.86 2.48 -0.54
N ILE A 157 16.80 2.16 -1.43
CA ILE A 157 17.11 0.79 -1.84
C ILE A 157 18.62 0.57 -1.78
N ALA A 158 19.02 -0.59 -1.26
CA ALA A 158 20.40 -1.06 -1.25
C ALA A 158 20.49 -2.49 -1.81
N PHE A 159 21.67 -2.86 -2.32
CA PHE A 159 21.90 -4.16 -2.96
C PHE A 159 23.12 -4.86 -2.34
N GLU A 160 22.93 -6.12 -1.97
CA GLU A 160 23.96 -7.05 -1.50
C GLU A 160 24.10 -8.18 -2.52
N GLY A 161 25.26 -8.28 -3.19
CA GLY A 161 25.46 -9.20 -4.31
C GLY A 161 24.75 -8.81 -5.61
N GLY A 162 25.02 -9.56 -6.69
CA GLY A 162 24.48 -9.29 -8.02
C GLY A 162 25.20 -8.15 -8.75
N LEU A 163 24.56 -7.58 -9.78
CA LEU A 163 25.17 -6.56 -10.64
C LEU A 163 25.28 -5.18 -9.95
N LEU A 164 24.39 -4.90 -9.00
CA LEU A 164 24.27 -3.60 -8.33
C LEU A 164 24.91 -3.59 -6.93
N GLU A 165 25.70 -4.61 -6.60
CA GLU A 165 26.32 -4.79 -5.28
C GLU A 165 27.01 -3.52 -4.76
N GLY A 166 26.82 -3.24 -3.47
CA GLY A 166 27.43 -2.09 -2.80
C GLY A 166 26.77 -0.75 -3.14
N THR A 167 25.80 -0.72 -4.04
CA THR A 167 25.05 0.48 -4.37
C THR A 167 23.92 0.70 -3.38
N LYS A 168 23.84 1.92 -2.83
CA LYS A 168 22.70 2.41 -2.06
C LYS A 168 22.17 3.68 -2.72
N ILE A 169 20.87 3.76 -2.88
CA ILE A 169 20.16 4.92 -3.44
C ILE A 169 19.15 5.37 -2.40
N ASP A 170 19.33 6.58 -1.90
CA ASP A 170 18.35 7.27 -1.07
C ASP A 170 17.40 8.06 -1.98
N PHE A 171 16.10 7.98 -1.70
CA PHE A 171 15.05 8.62 -2.49
C PHE A 171 14.47 9.81 -1.73
N SER A 172 14.08 10.83 -2.50
CA SER A 172 13.21 11.89 -2.00
C SER A 172 11.85 11.30 -1.63
N PRO A 173 11.23 11.74 -0.51
CA PRO A 173 9.86 11.36 -0.16
C PRO A 173 8.80 11.89 -1.14
N GLU A 174 9.21 12.73 -2.10
CA GLU A 174 8.34 13.33 -3.10
C GLU A 174 8.59 12.73 -4.49
N LEU A 175 9.12 13.51 -5.44
CA LEU A 175 9.41 13.08 -6.81
C LEU A 175 10.88 12.67 -6.95
N ASN A 176 11.10 11.52 -7.58
CA ASN A 176 12.42 11.03 -7.95
C ASN A 176 12.47 10.84 -9.46
N ASN A 177 13.51 11.38 -10.10
CA ASN A 177 13.75 11.24 -11.54
C ASN A 177 15.11 10.58 -11.78
N LEU A 178 15.09 9.41 -12.42
CA LEU A 178 16.31 8.67 -12.76
C LEU A 178 16.72 8.99 -14.21
N ILE A 179 17.82 9.72 -14.38
CA ILE A 179 18.34 10.16 -15.69
C ILE A 179 19.68 9.49 -15.96
N GLY A 180 19.96 9.16 -17.23
CA GLY A 180 21.26 8.62 -17.63
C GLY A 180 21.24 8.01 -19.03
N ILE A 181 22.41 7.62 -19.53
CA ILE A 181 22.57 7.01 -20.86
C ILE A 181 21.88 5.63 -20.96
N ARG A 182 21.72 5.12 -22.19
CA ARG A 182 21.21 3.76 -22.40
C ARG A 182 22.13 2.75 -21.72
N GLY A 183 21.55 1.74 -21.06
CA GLY A 183 22.31 0.70 -20.36
C GLY A 183 22.73 1.07 -18.93
N SER A 184 22.48 2.28 -18.44
CA SER A 184 22.85 2.72 -17.09
C SER A 184 22.06 2.09 -15.93
N GLY A 185 21.27 1.04 -16.17
CA GLY A 185 20.53 0.32 -15.12
C GLY A 185 19.22 0.95 -14.61
N LYS A 186 18.70 2.02 -15.22
CA LYS A 186 17.44 2.67 -14.77
C LYS A 186 16.23 1.72 -14.73
N SER A 187 15.97 1.02 -15.84
CA SER A 187 14.86 0.05 -15.90
C SER A 187 15.10 -1.12 -14.94
N SER A 188 16.34 -1.58 -14.81
CA SER A 188 16.72 -2.62 -13.84
C SER A 188 16.35 -2.24 -12.41
N LEU A 189 16.69 -1.01 -11.98
CA LEU A 189 16.35 -0.51 -10.66
C LEU A 189 14.83 -0.50 -10.41
N LEU A 190 14.06 -0.02 -11.38
CA LEU A 190 12.60 -0.01 -11.31
C LEU A 190 12.00 -1.42 -11.21
N GLU A 191 12.52 -2.37 -12.01
CA GLU A 191 12.06 -3.76 -11.97
C GLU A 191 12.43 -4.48 -10.67
N VAL A 192 13.61 -4.20 -10.11
CA VAL A 192 13.97 -4.76 -8.79
C VAL A 192 13.10 -4.16 -7.69
N LEU A 193 12.84 -2.85 -7.70
CA LEU A 193 11.89 -2.24 -6.76
C LEU A 193 10.52 -2.91 -6.83
N ARG A 194 9.99 -3.11 -8.05
CA ARG A 194 8.74 -3.84 -8.27
C ARG A 194 8.78 -5.24 -7.65
N TYR A 195 9.86 -5.98 -7.90
CA TYR A 195 10.04 -7.35 -7.40
C TYR A 195 10.12 -7.43 -5.87
N VAL A 196 10.90 -6.54 -5.24
CA VAL A 196 11.06 -6.48 -3.78
C VAL A 196 9.74 -6.12 -3.11
N LEU A 197 9.01 -5.15 -3.68
CA LEU A 197 7.70 -4.73 -3.18
C LEU A 197 6.57 -5.75 -3.44
N GLY A 198 6.89 -6.92 -4.02
CA GLY A 198 5.90 -7.97 -4.27
C GLY A 198 4.85 -7.59 -5.33
N ILE A 199 5.15 -6.61 -6.18
CA ILE A 199 4.21 -6.13 -7.20
C ILE A 199 4.27 -7.08 -8.41
N SER A 200 3.21 -7.87 -8.58
CA SER A 200 3.05 -8.77 -9.71
C SER A 200 2.96 -8.02 -11.03
N LEU A 201 3.48 -8.64 -12.10
CA LEU A 201 3.27 -8.10 -13.44
C LEU A 201 1.77 -8.20 -13.80
N PRO A 202 1.20 -7.14 -14.38
CA PRO A 202 -0.15 -7.18 -14.90
C PRO A 202 -0.34 -8.22 -16.00
N VAL A 203 -1.58 -8.71 -16.17
CA VAL A 203 -1.93 -9.69 -17.22
C VAL A 203 -1.57 -9.16 -18.62
N ASN A 204 -1.80 -7.87 -18.86
CA ASN A 204 -1.51 -7.19 -20.13
C ASN A 204 -0.17 -6.44 -20.14
N ALA A 205 0.77 -6.83 -19.26
CA ALA A 205 2.08 -6.20 -19.20
C ALA A 205 2.81 -6.31 -20.54
N ALA A 206 3.41 -5.21 -21.01
CA ALA A 206 4.28 -5.27 -22.17
C ALA A 206 5.58 -6.01 -21.81
N ASP A 207 6.04 -6.90 -22.68
CA ASP A 207 7.32 -7.62 -22.59
C ASP A 207 7.60 -8.22 -21.19
N PRO A 208 6.75 -9.12 -20.65
CA PRO A 208 6.92 -9.66 -19.30
C PRO A 208 8.24 -10.42 -19.12
N ASP A 209 8.67 -11.16 -20.15
CA ASP A 209 9.95 -11.87 -20.14
C ASP A 209 11.14 -10.92 -20.02
N TYR A 210 11.08 -9.78 -20.73
CA TYR A 210 12.10 -8.74 -20.63
C TYR A 210 12.18 -8.20 -19.19
N LYS A 211 11.05 -7.84 -18.59
CA LYS A 211 10.99 -7.32 -17.20
C LYS A 211 11.53 -8.32 -16.19
N ASN A 212 11.14 -9.59 -16.30
CA ASN A 212 11.66 -10.64 -15.42
C ASN A 212 13.15 -10.94 -15.65
N SER A 213 13.62 -10.85 -16.89
CA SER A 213 15.04 -10.99 -17.22
C SER A 213 15.88 -9.87 -16.60
N LEU A 214 15.36 -8.65 -16.51
CA LEU A 214 16.04 -7.53 -15.85
C LEU A 214 16.25 -7.80 -14.36
N VAL A 215 15.25 -8.31 -13.64
CA VAL A 215 15.39 -8.70 -12.24
C VAL A 215 16.43 -9.80 -12.09
N THR A 216 16.32 -10.85 -12.92
CA THR A 216 17.22 -12.01 -12.90
C THR A 216 18.67 -11.59 -13.15
N ARG A 217 18.92 -10.73 -14.14
CA ARG A 217 20.26 -10.22 -14.45
C ARG A 217 20.81 -9.28 -13.38
N SER A 218 19.95 -8.47 -12.77
CA SER A 218 20.38 -7.47 -11.79
C SER A 218 20.70 -8.12 -10.44
N MET A 219 19.91 -9.10 -10.03
CA MET A 219 20.08 -9.81 -8.77
C MET A 219 21.05 -10.99 -8.89
N GLY A 220 21.15 -11.64 -10.06
CA GLY A 220 22.04 -12.79 -10.25
C GLY A 220 21.73 -13.97 -9.33
N SER A 221 22.70 -14.86 -9.15
CA SER A 221 22.60 -15.98 -8.21
C SER A 221 22.91 -15.51 -6.79
N GLY A 222 21.87 -15.24 -6.00
CA GLY A 222 22.01 -14.90 -4.58
C GLY A 222 22.09 -13.41 -4.26
N GLY A 223 21.80 -12.52 -5.21
CA GLY A 223 21.63 -11.11 -4.88
C GLY A 223 20.42 -10.87 -3.99
N LYS A 224 20.56 -9.90 -3.11
CA LYS A 224 19.58 -9.45 -2.14
C LYS A 224 19.38 -7.95 -2.28
N ALA A 225 18.12 -7.53 -2.26
CA ALA A 225 17.76 -6.13 -2.30
C ALA A 225 17.05 -5.77 -1.00
N ILE A 226 17.43 -4.63 -0.46
CA ILE A 226 16.97 -4.10 0.83
C ILE A 226 16.26 -2.79 0.54
N VAL A 227 14.95 -2.78 0.69
CA VAL A 227 14.11 -1.60 0.45
C VAL A 227 13.61 -1.09 1.79
N THR A 228 13.83 0.19 2.05
CA THR A 228 13.29 0.86 3.22
C THR A 228 12.10 1.69 2.81
N ILE A 229 10.96 1.45 3.45
CA ILE A 229 9.71 2.19 3.23
C ILE A 229 9.31 2.92 4.51
N VAL A 230 8.62 4.05 4.34
CA VAL A 230 8.00 4.80 5.43
C VAL A 230 6.51 4.85 5.18
N ASN A 231 5.72 4.44 6.17
CA ASN A 231 4.26 4.46 6.07
C ASN A 231 3.69 5.86 6.40
N LYS A 232 2.36 6.02 6.28
CA LYS A 232 1.68 7.30 6.57
C LYS A 232 1.77 7.75 8.03
N GLN A 233 2.06 6.83 8.95
CA GLN A 233 2.26 7.09 10.37
C GLN A 233 3.72 7.43 10.68
N ASN A 234 4.55 7.62 9.65
CA ASN A 234 5.98 7.88 9.75
C ASN A 234 6.76 6.74 10.42
N GLU A 235 6.26 5.51 10.32
CA GLU A 235 6.96 4.31 10.77
C GLU A 235 7.78 3.72 9.64
N GLU A 236 9.01 3.30 9.96
CA GLU A 236 9.97 2.76 9.01
C GLU A 236 9.97 1.23 9.04
N TYR A 237 9.87 0.62 7.86
CA TYR A 237 9.99 -0.82 7.66
C TYR A 237 11.09 -1.12 6.65
N ARG A 238 11.87 -2.15 6.93
CA ARG A 238 12.93 -2.66 6.03
C ARG A 238 12.48 -3.98 5.45
N ILE A 239 12.37 -4.04 4.12
CA ILE A 239 11.97 -5.21 3.34
C ILE A 239 13.24 -5.76 2.69
N GLU A 240 13.61 -6.98 3.07
CA GLU A 240 14.75 -7.69 2.52
C GLU A 240 14.25 -8.83 1.63
N LYS A 241 14.74 -8.91 0.40
CA LYS A 241 14.34 -9.99 -0.51
C LYS A 241 15.55 -10.55 -1.26
N LEU A 242 15.85 -11.81 -0.97
CA LEU A 242 16.78 -12.61 -1.77
C LEU A 242 16.10 -13.07 -3.06
N TYR A 243 16.83 -13.09 -4.16
CA TYR A 243 16.29 -13.58 -5.44
C TYR A 243 15.75 -15.01 -5.31
N GLY A 244 14.50 -15.20 -5.75
CA GLY A 244 13.78 -16.47 -5.70
C GLY A 244 13.16 -16.81 -4.33
N GLN A 245 13.36 -16.00 -3.31
CA GLN A 245 12.82 -16.23 -1.96
C GLN A 245 11.69 -15.24 -1.62
N LYS A 246 10.96 -15.56 -0.54
CA LYS A 246 9.98 -14.65 0.05
C LYS A 246 10.70 -13.51 0.77
N GLU A 247 10.06 -12.35 0.82
CA GLU A 247 10.56 -11.21 1.57
C GLU A 247 10.52 -11.41 3.09
N ASP A 248 11.55 -10.89 3.76
CA ASP A 248 11.62 -10.71 5.21
C ASP A 248 11.37 -9.24 5.55
N ILE A 249 10.51 -8.96 6.53
CA ILE A 249 10.11 -7.60 6.88
C ILE A 249 10.55 -7.30 8.32
N TYR A 250 11.26 -6.20 8.50
CA TYR A 250 11.78 -5.74 9.78
C TYR A 250 11.15 -4.41 10.18
N LYS A 251 10.83 -4.26 11.46
CA LYS A 251 10.47 -2.98 12.10
C LYS A 251 11.43 -2.74 13.25
N ASN A 252 12.09 -1.58 13.29
CA ASN A 252 13.12 -1.26 14.30
C ASN A 252 14.22 -2.35 14.42
N ASN A 253 14.67 -2.90 13.28
CA ASN A 253 15.61 -4.02 13.19
C ASN A 253 15.13 -5.36 13.80
N ILE A 254 13.84 -5.51 14.11
CA ILE A 254 13.24 -6.76 14.60
C ILE A 254 12.42 -7.38 13.48
N LEU A 255 12.73 -8.64 13.14
CA LEU A 255 12.00 -9.42 12.15
C LEU A 255 10.53 -9.58 12.59
N GLN A 256 9.61 -9.30 11.68
CA GLN A 256 8.17 -9.47 11.86
C GLN A 256 7.72 -10.71 11.09
N PRO A 257 7.60 -11.88 11.73
CA PRO A 257 7.29 -13.12 11.02
C PRO A 257 5.84 -13.12 10.53
N GLY A 258 5.64 -13.50 9.27
CA GLY A 258 4.32 -13.78 8.70
C GLY A 258 3.49 -12.55 8.27
N ILE A 259 4.02 -11.33 8.40
CA ILE A 259 3.33 -10.14 7.87
C ILE A 259 3.56 -9.99 6.36
N SER A 260 2.60 -9.38 5.68
CA SER A 260 2.73 -8.98 4.27
C SER A 260 3.13 -7.50 4.17
N ILE A 261 3.62 -7.09 2.99
CA ILE A 261 3.94 -5.68 2.71
C ILE A 261 2.69 -4.80 2.87
N ASP A 262 1.51 -5.28 2.47
CA ASP A 262 0.24 -4.57 2.66
C ASP A 262 -0.09 -4.32 4.14
N ALA A 263 0.37 -5.18 5.06
CA ALA A 263 0.15 -5.01 6.49
C ALA A 263 1.00 -3.88 7.10
N THR A 264 2.05 -3.41 6.40
CA THR A 264 2.92 -2.32 6.87
C THR A 264 2.28 -0.93 6.76
N GLY A 265 1.14 -0.84 6.06
CA GLY A 265 0.48 0.43 5.73
C GLY A 265 1.08 1.14 4.51
N PHE A 266 2.06 0.53 3.82
CA PHE A 266 2.57 0.95 2.52
C PHE A 266 1.66 0.44 1.39
N ASN A 267 0.42 0.93 1.38
CA ASN A 267 -0.62 0.33 0.55
C ASN A 267 -0.59 0.91 -0.88
N SER A 268 -0.65 -0.01 -1.85
CA SER A 268 -0.99 0.26 -3.26
C SER A 268 -0.02 1.15 -4.08
N PRO A 269 1.29 0.84 -4.12
CA PRO A 269 2.15 1.42 -5.14
C PRO A 269 1.66 1.02 -6.54
N ILE A 270 1.44 1.99 -7.41
CA ILE A 270 1.03 1.75 -8.79
C ILE A 270 2.29 1.71 -9.65
N TYR A 271 2.48 0.59 -10.35
CA TYR A 271 3.63 0.35 -11.19
C TYR A 271 3.26 0.43 -12.67
N PHE A 272 4.11 1.12 -13.43
CA PHE A 272 4.11 1.12 -14.89
C PHE A 272 5.54 0.90 -15.36
N GLY A 273 5.75 -0.19 -16.09
CA GLY A 273 7.03 -0.53 -16.70
C GLY A 273 7.20 0.09 -18.07
N GLN A 274 8.34 -0.25 -18.68
CA GLN A 274 8.63 0.17 -20.05
C GLN A 274 7.54 -0.31 -21.02
N LYS A 275 7.05 0.62 -21.87
CA LYS A 275 5.96 0.45 -22.85
C LYS A 275 4.56 0.19 -22.28
N ASP A 276 4.38 0.10 -20.96
CA ASP A 276 3.06 -0.21 -20.39
C ASP A 276 2.04 0.90 -20.69
N LEU A 277 2.44 2.18 -20.65
CA LEU A 277 1.54 3.31 -20.91
C LEU A 277 1.24 3.55 -22.40
N SER A 278 2.04 2.98 -23.31
CA SER A 278 1.88 3.14 -24.76
C SER A 278 1.11 2.00 -25.41
N ASN A 279 0.76 0.97 -24.64
CA ASN A 279 0.15 -0.24 -25.18
C ASN A 279 -1.33 0.04 -25.52
N LYS A 280 -1.70 0.00 -26.80
CA LYS A 280 -3.08 0.22 -27.28
C LYS A 280 -3.87 -1.08 -27.44
N GLY A 281 -3.50 -2.12 -26.69
CA GLY A 281 -4.20 -3.40 -26.71
C GLY A 281 -5.67 -3.26 -26.30
N LYS A 282 -6.51 -4.23 -26.72
CA LYS A 282 -7.90 -4.30 -26.24
C LYS A 282 -7.90 -4.41 -24.71
N ASP A 283 -8.72 -3.59 -24.06
CA ASP A 283 -8.90 -3.52 -22.60
C ASP A 283 -7.78 -2.84 -21.79
N PHE A 284 -6.88 -2.09 -22.44
CA PHE A 284 -5.86 -1.29 -21.74
C PHE A 284 -6.47 -0.21 -20.82
N GLU A 285 -7.49 0.51 -21.30
CA GLU A 285 -8.14 1.58 -20.54
C GLU A 285 -8.86 1.04 -19.30
N GLY A 286 -9.54 -0.11 -19.42
CA GLY A 286 -10.20 -0.79 -18.31
C GLY A 286 -9.22 -1.24 -17.24
N ASP A 287 -8.11 -1.86 -17.66
CA ASP A 287 -7.03 -2.26 -16.76
C ASP A 287 -6.36 -1.04 -16.08
N LEU A 288 -6.12 0.05 -16.79
CA LEU A 288 -5.58 1.29 -16.22
C LEU A 288 -6.49 1.84 -15.11
N ILE A 289 -7.80 1.92 -15.37
CA ILE A 289 -8.80 2.36 -14.39
C ILE A 289 -8.83 1.41 -13.18
N GLN A 290 -8.78 0.11 -13.43
CA GLN A 290 -8.76 -0.89 -12.36
C GLN A 290 -7.49 -0.78 -11.50
N ARG A 291 -6.33 -0.44 -12.06
CA ARG A 291 -5.10 -0.21 -11.27
C ARG A 291 -5.14 1.08 -10.47
N LEU A 292 -5.72 2.15 -11.03
CA LEU A 292 -5.82 3.46 -10.38
C LEU A 292 -6.90 3.50 -9.28
N ILE A 293 -8.04 2.86 -9.52
CA ILE A 293 -9.27 3.03 -8.72
C ILE A 293 -9.86 1.70 -8.25
N GLY A 294 -9.41 0.55 -8.78
CA GLY A 294 -10.04 -0.75 -8.53
C GLY A 294 -10.06 -1.15 -7.05
N THR A 295 -9.06 -0.76 -6.25
CA THR A 295 -9.07 -0.98 -4.80
C THR A 295 -10.24 -0.26 -4.11
N ARG A 296 -10.60 0.94 -4.58
CA ARG A 296 -11.77 1.70 -4.09
C ARG A 296 -13.08 1.08 -4.56
N LEU A 297 -13.06 0.38 -5.69
CA LEU A 297 -14.23 -0.26 -6.30
C LEU A 297 -14.46 -1.70 -5.81
N LYS A 298 -13.53 -2.32 -5.07
CA LYS A 298 -13.66 -3.70 -4.56
C LYS A 298 -14.98 -3.93 -3.80
N ALA A 299 -15.37 -3.00 -2.92
CA ALA A 299 -16.61 -3.12 -2.17
C ALA A 299 -17.86 -3.15 -3.08
N VAL A 300 -17.83 -2.38 -4.17
CA VAL A 300 -18.90 -2.36 -5.18
C VAL A 300 -18.87 -3.64 -6.01
N GLN A 301 -17.69 -4.09 -6.43
CA GLN A 301 -17.51 -5.34 -7.19
C GLN A 301 -18.03 -6.56 -6.41
N VAL A 302 -17.76 -6.65 -5.10
CA VAL A 302 -18.29 -7.73 -4.25
C VAL A 302 -19.81 -7.72 -4.23
N LYS A 303 -20.44 -6.54 -4.13
CA LYS A 303 -21.92 -6.42 -4.17
C LYS A 303 -22.49 -6.84 -5.53
N ILE A 304 -21.82 -6.48 -6.62
CA ILE A 304 -22.21 -6.88 -7.98
C ILE A 304 -22.15 -8.41 -8.13
N GLU A 305 -21.06 -9.03 -7.69
CA GLU A 305 -20.90 -10.50 -7.75
C GLU A 305 -21.92 -11.22 -6.88
N GLN A 306 -22.25 -10.69 -5.69
CA GLN A 306 -23.34 -11.23 -4.88
C GLN A 306 -24.68 -11.19 -5.62
N LYS A 307 -25.02 -10.07 -6.25
CA LYS A 307 -26.27 -9.94 -7.02
C LYS A 307 -26.29 -10.83 -8.26
N LYS A 308 -25.14 -10.99 -8.93
CA LYS A 308 -25.03 -11.92 -10.05
C LYS A 308 -25.32 -13.36 -9.62
N ARG A 309 -24.76 -13.81 -8.49
CA ARG A 309 -25.06 -15.14 -7.92
C ARG A 309 -26.53 -15.29 -7.54
N GLU A 310 -27.16 -14.26 -6.97
CA GLU A 310 -28.60 -14.28 -6.68
C GLU A 310 -29.42 -14.51 -7.97
N VAL A 311 -29.09 -13.79 -9.05
CA VAL A 311 -29.75 -13.95 -10.36
C VAL A 311 -29.53 -15.35 -10.94
N GLU A 312 -28.30 -15.86 -10.89
CA GLU A 312 -27.97 -17.23 -11.36
C GLU A 312 -28.77 -18.29 -10.59
N ASN A 313 -28.92 -18.13 -9.28
CA ASN A 313 -29.72 -19.02 -8.44
C ASN A 313 -31.20 -18.98 -8.82
N ILE A 314 -31.78 -17.78 -8.99
CA ILE A 314 -33.19 -17.62 -9.40
C ILE A 314 -33.43 -18.26 -10.77
N ILE A 315 -32.52 -18.07 -11.73
CA ILE A 315 -32.63 -18.70 -13.06
C ILE A 315 -32.56 -20.22 -12.95
N SER A 316 -31.68 -20.75 -12.09
CA SER A 316 -31.58 -22.19 -11.83
C SER A 316 -32.87 -22.77 -11.22
N GLU A 317 -33.48 -22.06 -10.26
CA GLU A 317 -34.76 -22.44 -9.68
C GLU A 317 -35.90 -22.40 -10.69
N LEU A 318 -35.98 -21.37 -11.53
CA LEU A 318 -36.97 -21.28 -12.60
C LEU A 318 -36.85 -22.44 -13.61
N LYS A 319 -35.62 -22.84 -13.97
CA LYS A 319 -35.38 -24.01 -14.83
C LYS A 319 -35.86 -25.31 -14.17
N LYS A 320 -35.64 -25.47 -12.86
CA LYS A 320 -36.17 -26.63 -12.11
C LYS A 320 -37.71 -26.65 -12.12
N LEU A 321 -38.35 -25.48 -11.99
CA LEU A 321 -39.81 -25.35 -12.05
C LEU A 321 -40.37 -25.67 -13.44
N GLN A 322 -39.66 -25.36 -14.53
CA GLN A 322 -40.09 -25.75 -15.89
C GLN A 322 -40.16 -27.27 -16.06
N ASN A 323 -39.21 -28.01 -15.48
CA ASN A 323 -39.19 -29.47 -15.54
C ASN A 323 -40.30 -30.13 -14.70
N LEU A 324 -40.96 -29.41 -13.79
CA LEU A 324 -42.05 -29.99 -12.98
C LEU A 324 -43.27 -30.37 -13.82
N ASN A 325 -43.55 -29.67 -14.93
CA ASN A 325 -44.67 -30.03 -15.79
C ASN A 325 -44.45 -31.37 -16.49
N ASP A 326 -43.21 -31.64 -16.92
CA ASP A 326 -42.85 -32.92 -17.53
C ASP A 326 -42.79 -34.03 -16.48
N LEU A 327 -42.21 -33.74 -15.30
CA LEU A 327 -42.23 -34.67 -14.17
C LEU A 327 -43.65 -35.03 -13.74
N LYS A 328 -44.56 -34.04 -13.73
CA LYS A 328 -45.98 -34.24 -13.39
C LYS A 328 -46.66 -35.14 -14.41
N LYS A 329 -46.45 -34.91 -15.72
CA LYS A 329 -46.98 -35.77 -16.78
C LYS A 329 -46.48 -37.21 -16.65
N GLU A 330 -45.19 -37.40 -16.37
CA GLU A 330 -44.60 -38.72 -16.21
C GLU A 330 -45.16 -39.44 -14.97
N THR A 331 -45.30 -38.72 -13.86
CA THR A 331 -45.89 -39.25 -12.62
C THR A 331 -47.37 -39.60 -12.80
N ASP A 332 -48.14 -38.76 -13.50
CA ASP A 332 -49.55 -39.04 -13.83
C ASP A 332 -49.69 -40.30 -14.71
N ALA A 333 -48.78 -40.49 -15.67
CA ALA A 333 -48.73 -41.70 -16.49
C ALA A 333 -48.38 -42.95 -15.67
N GLN A 334 -47.44 -42.86 -14.72
CA GLN A 334 -47.13 -43.94 -13.79
C GLN A 334 -48.32 -44.29 -12.88
N ILE A 335 -49.05 -43.29 -12.39
CA ILE A 335 -50.26 -43.48 -11.59
C ILE A 335 -51.34 -44.18 -12.42
N GLN A 336 -51.56 -43.74 -13.66
CA GLN A 336 -52.51 -44.38 -14.58
C GLN A 336 -52.15 -45.85 -14.85
N ASN A 337 -50.88 -46.12 -15.17
CA ASN A 337 -50.39 -47.49 -15.40
C ASN A 337 -50.55 -48.36 -14.15
N SER A 338 -50.21 -47.83 -12.97
CA SER A 338 -50.35 -48.56 -11.70
C SER A 338 -51.81 -48.84 -11.35
N LYS A 339 -52.72 -47.89 -11.61
CA LYS A 339 -54.17 -48.09 -11.46
C LYS A 339 -54.70 -49.15 -12.42
N HIS A 340 -54.26 -49.12 -13.67
CA HIS A 340 -54.63 -50.13 -14.66
C HIS A 340 -54.12 -51.52 -14.27
N GLN A 341 -52.87 -51.63 -13.80
CA GLN A 341 -52.32 -52.88 -13.28
C GLN A 341 -53.11 -53.38 -12.06
N LEU A 342 -53.42 -52.50 -11.10
CA LEU A 342 -54.27 -52.84 -9.96
C LEU A 342 -55.63 -53.38 -10.38
N ASN A 343 -56.30 -52.72 -11.34
CA ASN A 343 -57.59 -53.18 -11.85
C ASN A 343 -57.47 -54.52 -12.58
N PHE A 344 -56.43 -54.71 -13.39
CA PHE A 344 -56.15 -55.98 -14.06
C PHE A 344 -55.93 -57.13 -13.05
N PHE A 345 -55.21 -56.87 -11.94
CA PHE A 345 -55.02 -57.84 -10.88
C PHE A 345 -56.30 -58.13 -10.09
N LYS A 346 -57.19 -57.15 -9.94
CA LYS A 346 -58.53 -57.32 -9.36
C LYS A 346 -59.45 -58.15 -10.24
N GLU A 347 -59.52 -57.86 -11.54
CA GLU A 347 -60.34 -58.61 -12.50
C GLU A 347 -59.90 -60.07 -12.65
N LYS A 348 -58.61 -60.35 -12.52
CA LYS A 348 -58.07 -61.72 -12.55
C LYS A 348 -58.11 -62.45 -11.19
N GLY A 349 -58.65 -61.82 -10.14
CA GLY A 349 -58.82 -62.47 -8.83
C GLY A 349 -57.50 -62.82 -8.11
N ILE A 350 -56.40 -62.12 -8.40
CA ILE A 350 -55.07 -62.39 -7.82
C ILE A 350 -54.81 -61.52 -6.57
N GLU A 351 -55.77 -60.67 -6.19
CA GLU A 351 -55.64 -59.71 -5.09
C GLU A 351 -55.25 -60.37 -3.75
N ASP A 352 -55.86 -61.50 -3.42
CA ASP A 352 -55.57 -62.21 -2.16
C ASP A 352 -54.19 -62.88 -2.16
N LYS A 353 -53.74 -63.37 -3.31
CA LYS A 353 -52.39 -63.96 -3.47
C LYS A 353 -51.28 -62.89 -3.38
N LEU A 354 -51.51 -61.71 -3.96
CA LEU A 354 -50.57 -60.58 -3.90
C LEU A 354 -50.50 -59.96 -2.48
N LYS A 355 -51.62 -59.91 -1.75
CA LYS A 355 -51.62 -59.52 -0.33
C LYS A 355 -50.85 -60.52 0.54
N GLN A 356 -51.03 -61.83 0.29
CA GLN A 356 -50.23 -62.83 0.99
C GLN A 356 -48.74 -62.72 0.64
N GLN A 357 -48.40 -62.52 -0.63
CA GLN A 357 -47.01 -62.35 -1.04
C GLN A 357 -46.34 -61.12 -0.42
N THR A 358 -47.04 -59.98 -0.35
CA THR A 358 -46.50 -58.77 0.31
C THR A 358 -46.34 -58.96 1.82
N LEU A 359 -47.20 -59.73 2.48
CA LEU A 359 -47.02 -60.13 3.87
C LEU A 359 -45.79 -61.03 4.04
N PHE A 360 -45.61 -62.02 3.15
CA PHE A 360 -44.42 -62.88 3.15
C PHE A 360 -43.13 -62.09 2.90
N ASP A 361 -43.13 -61.14 1.96
CA ASP A 361 -41.96 -60.31 1.66
C ASP A 361 -41.61 -59.35 2.82
N SER A 362 -42.63 -58.83 3.52
CA SER A 362 -42.45 -58.08 4.77
C SER A 362 -41.83 -58.95 5.86
N ASP A 363 -42.31 -60.18 6.03
CA ASP A 363 -41.79 -61.10 7.03
C ASP A 363 -40.37 -61.54 6.70
N ILE A 364 -40.05 -61.79 5.42
CA ILE A 364 -38.68 -62.03 4.95
C ILE A 364 -37.79 -60.84 5.24
N SER A 365 -38.24 -59.61 4.95
CA SER A 365 -37.44 -58.39 5.22
C SER A 365 -37.16 -58.22 6.72
N LYS A 366 -38.15 -58.47 7.58
CA LYS A 366 -37.97 -58.46 9.05
C LYS A 366 -37.02 -59.56 9.52
N LEU A 367 -37.10 -60.76 8.94
CA LEU A 367 -36.19 -61.87 9.27
C LEU A 367 -34.75 -61.55 8.87
N VAL A 368 -34.53 -60.97 7.69
CA VAL A 368 -33.20 -60.51 7.24
C VAL A 368 -32.66 -59.39 8.14
N GLN A 369 -33.51 -58.45 8.56
CA GLN A 369 -33.12 -57.38 9.47
C GLN A 369 -32.80 -57.91 10.89
N ASN A 370 -33.54 -58.92 11.35
CA ASN A 370 -33.23 -59.60 12.61
C ASN A 370 -31.94 -60.40 12.51
N GLU A 371 -31.69 -61.10 11.40
CA GLU A 371 -30.45 -61.84 11.17
C GLU A 371 -29.24 -60.90 11.18
N SER A 372 -29.34 -59.75 10.51
CA SER A 372 -28.26 -58.75 10.51
C SER A 372 -28.02 -58.16 11.90
N THR A 373 -29.08 -57.93 12.68
CA THR A 373 -29.00 -57.49 14.07
C THR A 373 -28.33 -58.53 14.96
N VAL A 374 -28.69 -59.81 14.82
CA VAL A 374 -28.07 -60.93 15.57
C VAL A 374 -26.59 -61.09 15.17
N ARG A 375 -26.25 -60.99 13.88
CA ARG A 375 -24.85 -60.98 13.42
C ARG A 375 -24.05 -59.81 13.99
N SER A 376 -24.64 -58.62 14.04
CA SER A 376 -24.01 -57.44 14.66
C SER A 376 -23.76 -57.68 16.14
N TYR A 377 -24.74 -58.23 16.86
CA TYR A 377 -24.63 -58.53 18.29
C TYR A 377 -23.57 -59.61 18.58
N LEU A 378 -23.47 -60.63 17.73
CA LEU A 378 -22.42 -61.66 17.81
C LEU A 378 -21.02 -61.07 17.54
N ASN A 379 -20.91 -60.17 16.57
CA ASN A 379 -19.64 -59.47 16.28
C ASN A 379 -19.24 -58.54 17.43
N GLU A 380 -20.20 -57.85 18.04
CA GLU A 380 -19.97 -57.04 19.24
C GLU A 380 -19.52 -57.91 20.41
N LEU A 381 -20.19 -59.02 20.70
CA LEU A 381 -19.78 -59.98 21.73
C LEU A 381 -18.39 -60.55 21.46
N ALA A 382 -18.08 -60.93 20.22
CA ALA A 382 -16.76 -61.40 19.83
C ALA A 382 -15.69 -60.31 20.02
N SER A 383 -16.01 -59.05 19.71
CA SER A 383 -15.11 -57.92 19.96
C SER A 383 -14.90 -57.65 21.45
N VAL A 384 -15.92 -57.80 22.28
CA VAL A 384 -15.84 -57.66 23.74
C VAL A 384 -14.97 -58.78 24.35
N ILE A 385 -15.13 -60.02 23.86
CA ILE A 385 -14.29 -61.15 24.27
C ILE A 385 -12.82 -60.90 23.87
N SER A 386 -12.57 -60.49 22.62
CA SER A 386 -11.23 -60.15 22.12
C SER A 386 -10.59 -58.99 22.91
N ASN A 387 -11.35 -57.93 23.21
CA ASN A 387 -10.85 -56.78 23.97
C ASN A 387 -10.59 -57.11 25.46
N HIS A 388 -11.25 -58.13 26.00
CA HIS A 388 -11.07 -58.59 27.38
C HIS A 388 -10.31 -59.93 27.49
N ASP A 389 -9.68 -60.41 26.42
CA ASP A 389 -8.88 -61.65 26.43
C ASP A 389 -7.76 -61.60 27.49
N TYR A 390 -7.19 -60.42 27.72
CA TYR A 390 -6.20 -60.20 28.80
C TYR A 390 -6.81 -60.39 30.20
N PHE A 391 -8.08 -60.03 30.40
CA PHE A 391 -8.80 -60.16 31.66
C PHE A 391 -9.22 -61.62 31.92
N PHE A 392 -9.72 -62.32 30.89
CA PHE A 392 -10.13 -63.72 31.00
C PHE A 392 -8.94 -64.69 31.13
N ASN A 393 -7.80 -64.41 30.48
CA ASN A 393 -6.58 -65.21 30.63
C ASN A 393 -5.87 -65.02 31.98
N LYS A 394 -6.09 -63.90 32.69
CA LYS A 394 -5.47 -63.63 34.00
C LYS A 394 -5.91 -64.64 35.07
N LYS A 395 -7.16 -65.13 35.01
CA LYS A 395 -7.70 -66.12 35.97
C LYS A 395 -7.03 -67.49 35.81
N LEU A 396 -6.66 -67.86 34.58
CA LEU A 396 -5.98 -69.13 34.29
C LEU A 396 -4.50 -69.13 34.73
N LEU A 397 -3.83 -67.97 34.61
CA LEU A 397 -2.43 -67.80 35.00
C LEU A 397 -2.24 -67.84 36.52
N VAL A 398 -3.17 -67.24 37.27
CA VAL A 398 -3.19 -67.29 38.75
C VAL A 398 -3.43 -68.72 39.25
N GLN A 399 -4.34 -69.48 38.65
CA GLN A 399 -4.54 -70.89 39.02
C GLN A 399 -3.31 -71.76 38.75
N LYS A 400 -2.61 -71.56 37.62
CA LYS A 400 -1.35 -72.28 37.32
C LYS A 400 -0.22 -71.92 38.29
N LEU A 401 -0.08 -70.65 38.67
CA LEU A 401 0.91 -70.20 39.65
C LEU A 401 0.65 -70.77 41.05
N ILE A 402 -0.60 -70.79 41.51
CA ILE A 402 -0.99 -71.40 42.79
C ILE A 402 -0.70 -72.91 42.77
N LYS A 403 -1.02 -73.61 41.67
CA LYS A 403 -0.76 -75.05 41.53
C LYS A 403 0.73 -75.39 41.56
N ASN A 404 1.58 -74.56 40.93
CA ASN A 404 3.03 -74.73 40.95
C ASN A 404 3.67 -74.38 42.31
N TYR A 405 3.15 -73.38 43.01
CA TYR A 405 3.60 -73.04 44.36
C TYR A 405 3.29 -74.18 45.36
N LEU A 406 2.08 -74.75 45.30
CA LEU A 406 1.69 -75.91 46.12
C LEU A 406 2.51 -77.16 45.81
N LYS A 407 2.91 -77.38 44.55
CA LYS A 407 3.80 -78.49 44.16
C LYS A 407 5.24 -78.33 44.66
N LYS A 408 5.76 -77.10 44.72
CA LYS A 408 7.10 -76.83 45.29
C LYS A 408 7.12 -76.99 46.81
N GLN A 409 6.07 -76.55 47.50
CA GLN A 409 5.95 -76.74 48.95
C GLN A 409 5.85 -78.22 49.32
N SER A 410 5.13 -79.05 48.56
CA SER A 410 5.03 -80.49 48.84
C SER A 410 6.32 -81.29 48.60
N GLN A 411 7.23 -80.79 47.76
CA GLN A 411 8.58 -81.36 47.58
C GLN A 411 9.56 -80.94 48.69
N SER A 412 9.35 -79.79 49.34
CA SER A 412 10.19 -79.33 50.46
C SER A 412 9.90 -80.06 51.78
N PHE A 413 8.73 -80.69 51.92
CA PHE A 413 8.35 -81.47 53.12
C PHE A 413 8.71 -82.96 53.04
N LYS A 414 9.43 -83.39 51.98
CA LYS A 414 9.84 -84.79 51.76
C LYS A 414 11.35 -85.04 51.88
N ASN A 415 12.12 -84.09 52.41
CA ASN A 415 13.53 -84.27 52.77
C ASN A 415 13.73 -84.04 54.26
#